data_AF-A0A2R7MYE5-F1
#
_entry.id   AF-A0A2R7MYE5-F1
#
_cell.length_a   1.000
_cell.length_b   1.000
_cell.length_c   1.000
_cell.angle_alpha   90.00
_cell.angle_beta   90.00
_cell.angle_gamma   90.00
#
_symmetry.space_group_name_H-M   'P 1'
#
loop_
_entity.id
_entity.type
_entity.pdbx_description
1 polymer ?
#
loop_
_entity_poly.entity_id
_entity_poly.type
_entity_poly.pdbx_seq_one_letter_code
_entity_poly.pdbx_strand_id
1 'polypeptide(L)' 'VEFECFMDKDDANSFYERIKAIYNNPKEQSPKKIDTPNRGVSISSEEVINQLEKLGKLRENGILTDAEFVEQKKKLLEQL' A
#
# COMPACT_ATOMS: atom_id res chain seq x y z
N VAL A 1 16.39 16.85 34.56
CA VAL A 1 15.48 16.36 33.50
C VAL A 1 15.22 14.90 33.83
N GLU A 2 14.06 14.59 34.41
CA GLU A 2 13.62 13.20 34.52
C GLU A 2 13.23 12.74 33.11
N PHE A 3 13.86 11.67 32.63
CA PHE A 3 13.44 11.03 31.40
C PHE A 3 12.25 10.13 31.77
N GLU A 4 11.03 10.58 31.47
CA GLU A 4 9.86 9.72 31.53
C GLU A 4 10.07 8.56 30.54
N CYS A 5 10.21 7.35 31.06
CA CYS A 5 10.32 6.15 30.25
C CYS A 5 8.94 5.92 29.62
N PHE A 6 8.76 6.34 28.35
CA PHE A 6 7.45 6.31 27.70
C PHE A 6 6.89 4.90 27.46
N MET A 7 7.64 3.84 27.80
CA MET A 7 7.12 2.47 27.83
C MET A 7 7.78 1.69 28.96
N ASP A 8 6.94 1.20 29.87
CA ASP A 8 7.39 0.39 31.01
C ASP A 8 7.66 -1.06 30.58
N LYS A 9 8.33 -1.82 31.43
CA LYS A 9 8.62 -3.25 31.19
C LYS A 9 7.35 -4.05 30.85
N ASP A 10 6.22 -3.67 31.43
CA ASP A 10 4.92 -4.28 31.19
C ASP A 10 4.35 -3.96 29.79
N ASP A 11 4.71 -2.81 29.20
CA ASP A 11 4.32 -2.45 27.83
C ASP A 11 5.03 -3.34 26.81
N ALA A 12 6.31 -3.62 27.02
CA ALA A 12 7.07 -4.54 26.17
C ALA A 12 6.49 -5.96 26.21
N ASN A 13 6.04 -6.41 27.38
CA ASN A 13 5.40 -7.71 27.55
C ASN A 13 4.03 -7.75 26.86
N SER A 14 3.23 -6.70 27.00
CA SER A 14 1.93 -6.56 26.34
C SER A 14 2.06 -6.54 24.83
N PHE A 15 3.07 -5.83 24.30
CA PHE A 15 3.39 -5.81 22.88
C PHE A 15 3.78 -7.19 22.36
N TYR A 16 4.63 -7.92 23.08
CA TYR A 16 5.05 -9.27 22.69
C TYR A 16 3.85 -10.22 22.54
N GLU A 17 2.97 -10.27 23.55
CA GLU A 17 1.77 -11.11 23.49
C GLU A 17 0.83 -10.70 22.33
N ARG A 18 0.76 -9.39 22.01
CA ARG A 18 -0.01 -8.88 20.86
C ARG A 18 0.48 -9.42 19.52
N ILE A 19 1.80 -9.47 19.29
CA ILE A 19 2.37 -9.88 18.00
C ILE A 19 2.62 -11.39 17.88
N LYS A 20 2.76 -12.09 19.02
CA LYS A 20 2.99 -13.53 19.11
C LYS A 20 1.93 -14.35 18.38
N ALA A 21 0.66 -13.94 18.47
CA ALA A 21 -0.46 -14.58 17.76
C ALA A 21 -0.36 -14.46 16.23
N ILE A 22 0.28 -13.39 15.74
CA ILE A 22 0.47 -13.13 14.30
C ILE A 22 1.69 -13.91 13.78
N TYR A 23 2.76 -13.98 14.57
CA TYR A 23 4.04 -14.56 14.13
C TYR A 23 4.08 -16.09 14.26
N ASN A 24 3.50 -16.64 15.32
CA ASN A 24 3.57 -18.07 15.63
C ASN A 24 2.42 -18.88 15.02
N ASN A 25 1.49 -18.25 14.30
CA ASN A 25 0.46 -19.00 13.60
C ASN A 25 1.11 -19.75 12.43
N PRO A 26 1.07 -21.10 12.39
CA PRO A 26 1.56 -21.87 11.26
C PRO A 26 0.79 -21.39 10.04
N LYS A 27 1.50 -20.69 9.17
CA LYS A 27 0.91 -20.00 8.05
C LYS A 27 0.13 -21.01 7.18
N GLU A 28 -1.18 -20.85 7.09
CA GLU A 28 -1.73 -20.79 5.73
C GLU A 28 -1.24 -19.48 5.13
N GLN A 29 0.00 -19.55 4.63
CA GLN A 29 0.66 -18.47 3.93
C GLN A 29 -0.03 -18.40 2.57
N SER A 30 -1.26 -17.87 2.52
CA SER A 30 -1.58 -17.08 1.35
C SER A 30 -0.59 -15.91 1.40
N PRO A 31 0.34 -15.80 0.43
CA PRO A 31 1.20 -14.64 0.39
C PRO A 31 0.26 -13.44 0.33
N LYS A 32 0.34 -12.56 1.33
CA LYS A 32 -0.13 -11.18 1.19
C LYS A 32 0.46 -10.72 -0.13
N LYS A 33 -0.40 -10.50 -1.12
CA LYS A 33 -0.04 -9.92 -2.41
C LYS A 33 0.52 -8.55 -2.10
N ILE A 34 1.82 -8.51 -1.85
CA ILE A 34 2.66 -7.41 -2.29
C ILE A 34 2.45 -7.43 -3.79
N ASP A 35 1.90 -6.37 -4.35
CA ASP A 35 1.80 -6.16 -5.79
C ASP A 35 3.23 -6.26 -6.38
N THR A 36 3.64 -7.48 -6.69
CA THR A 36 4.73 -7.74 -7.61
C THR A 36 4.25 -7.24 -8.96
N PRO A 37 5.00 -6.37 -9.67
CA PRO A 37 4.68 -6.02 -11.04
C PRO A 37 4.86 -7.29 -11.86
N ASN A 38 3.74 -7.97 -12.13
CA ASN A 38 3.69 -9.09 -13.06
C ASN A 38 4.02 -8.52 -14.44
N ARG A 39 5.29 -8.67 -14.80
CA ARG A 39 5.82 -8.47 -16.13
C ARG A 39 5.20 -9.54 -17.04
N GLY A 40 4.03 -9.24 -17.61
CA GLY A 40 3.48 -10.06 -18.68
C GLY A 40 1.96 -10.03 -18.82
N VAL A 41 1.49 -9.08 -19.63
CA VAL A 41 0.36 -9.19 -20.56
C VAL A 41 -1.07 -9.19 -19.96
N SER A 42 -1.88 -8.26 -20.48
CA SER A 42 -3.25 -7.85 -20.10
C SER A 42 -3.37 -7.22 -18.71
N ILE A 43 -3.21 -5.89 -18.67
CA ILE A 43 -3.75 -5.09 -17.56
C ILE A 43 -5.27 -5.27 -17.65
N SER A 44 -5.90 -5.85 -16.63
CA SER A 44 -7.36 -6.00 -16.61
C SER A 44 -8.01 -4.62 -16.58
N SER A 45 -9.19 -4.49 -17.17
CA SER A 45 -9.96 -3.23 -17.13
C SER A 45 -10.16 -2.72 -15.70
N GLU A 46 -10.38 -3.63 -14.73
CA GLU A 46 -10.46 -3.28 -13.31
C GLU A 46 -9.15 -2.69 -12.75
N GLU A 47 -8.01 -3.13 -13.27
CA GLU A 47 -6.70 -2.65 -12.81
C GLU A 47 -6.38 -1.28 -13.40
N VAL A 48 -6.75 -1.04 -14.67
CA VAL A 48 -6.70 0.31 -15.28
C VAL A 48 -7.58 1.30 -14.50
N ILE A 49 -8.81 0.88 -14.14
CA ILE A 49 -9.72 1.73 -13.35
C ILE A 49 -9.13 2.06 -11.97
N ASN A 50 -8.55 1.08 -11.27
CA ASN A 50 -7.87 1.31 -9.99
C ASN A 50 -6.68 2.27 -10.14
N GLN A 51 -5.91 2.17 -11.23
CA GLN A 51 -4.80 3.08 -11.50
C GLN A 51 -5.28 4.51 -11.79
N LEU A 52 -6.41 4.67 -12.50
CA LEU A 52 -7.03 5.98 -12.74
C LEU A 52 -7.52 6.64 -11.44
N GLU A 53 -8.07 5.88 -10.50
CA GLU A 53 -8.48 6.41 -9.19
C GLU A 53 -7.28 6.94 -8.40
N LYS A 54 -6.19 6.17 -8.35
CA LYS A 54 -4.93 6.59 -7.73
C LYS A 54 -4.36 7.84 -8.40
N LEU A 55 -4.43 7.91 -9.72
CA LEU A 55 -3.97 9.07 -10.49
C LEU A 55 -4.75 10.35 -10.12
N GLY A 56 -6.07 10.25 -9.93
CA GLY A 56 -6.91 11.36 -9.48
C GLY A 56 -6.51 11.87 -8.09
N LYS A 57 -6.30 10.95 -7.14
CA LYS A 57 -5.82 11.28 -5.79
C LYS A 57 -4.49 12.02 -5.80
N LEU A 58 -3.55 11.64 -6.68
CA LEU A 58 -2.27 12.33 -6.80
C LEU A 58 -2.41 13.79 -7.30
N ARG A 59 -3.34 14.04 -8.23
CA ARG A 59 -3.69 15.39 -8.69
C ARG A 59 -4.34 16.21 -7.58
N GLU A 60 -5.32 15.65 -6.87
CA GLU A 60 -6.00 16.33 -5.76
C GLU A 60 -5.04 16.71 -4.62
N ASN A 61 -4.05 15.86 -4.36
CA ASN A 61 -2.99 16.13 -3.39
C ASN A 61 -1.93 17.13 -3.89
N GLY A 62 -2.04 17.65 -5.12
CA GLY A 62 -1.10 18.59 -5.72
C GLY A 62 0.28 18.00 -6.05
N ILE A 63 0.39 16.66 -6.11
CA ILE A 63 1.64 15.96 -6.45
C ILE A 63 1.87 15.99 -7.97
N LEU A 64 0.78 15.98 -8.75
CA LEU A 64 0.80 16.10 -10.21
C LEU A 64 0.22 17.42 -10.66
N THR A 65 0.82 18.00 -11.69
CA THR A 65 0.22 19.10 -12.44
C THR A 65 -0.88 18.60 -13.37
N ASP A 66 -1.78 19.50 -13.81
CA ASP A 66 -2.86 19.15 -14.74
C ASP A 66 -2.32 18.57 -16.07
N ALA A 67 -1.16 19.05 -16.53
CA ALA A 67 -0.53 18.55 -17.75
C ALA A 67 -0.09 17.08 -17.61
N GLU A 68 0.61 16.76 -16.52
CA GLU A 68 1.10 15.41 -16.24
C GLU A 68 -0.06 14.42 -16.02
N PHE A 69 -1.12 14.89 -15.36
CA PHE A 69 -2.34 14.08 -15.18
C PHE A 69 -2.98 13.70 -16.51
N VAL A 70 -3.08 14.63 -17.46
CA VAL A 70 -3.69 14.38 -18.77
C VAL A 70 -2.88 13.38 -19.59
N GLU A 71 -1.55 13.52 -19.63
CA GLU A 71 -0.69 12.57 -20.35
C GLU A 71 -0.78 11.16 -19.78
N GLN A 72 -0.73 11.02 -18.45
CA GLN A 72 -0.79 9.71 -17.78
C GLN A 72 -2.17 9.07 -17.93
N LYS A 73 -3.26 9.85 -17.82
CA LYS A 73 -4.63 9.37 -18.03
C LYS A 73 -4.83 8.83 -19.45
N LYS A 74 -4.30 9.54 -20.46
CA LYS A 74 -4.39 9.11 -21.85
C LYS A 74 -3.69 7.77 -22.06
N LYS A 75 -2.47 7.64 -21.53
CA LYS A 75 -1.67 6.42 -21.62
C LYS A 75 -2.35 5.20 -20.98
N LEU A 76 -3.00 5.40 -19.84
CA LEU A 76 -3.78 4.36 -19.15
C LEU A 76 -4.98 3.88 -19.98
N LEU A 77 -5.69 4.80 -20.64
CA LEU A 77 -6.85 4.46 -21.47
C LEU A 77 -6.46 3.75 -22.78
N GLU A 78 -5.26 4.00 -23.30
CA GLU A 78 -4.72 3.30 -24.48
C GLU A 78 -4.37 1.83 -24.21
N GLN A 79 -4.27 1.45 -22.94
CA GLN A 79 -3.96 0.07 -22.50
C GLN A 79 -5.22 -0.79 -22.28
N LEU A 80 -6.40 -0.20 -22.44
CA LEU A 80 -7.72 -0.84 -22.35
C LEU A 80 -8.15 -1.41 -23.70
#